data_AF-A0A852KMW5-F1
#
_entry.id   AF-A0A852KMW5-F1
#
_cell.length_a   1.000
_cell.length_b   1.000
_cell.length_c   1.000
_cell.angle_alpha   90.00
_cell.angle_beta   90.00
_cell.angle_gamma   90.00
#
_symmetry.space_group_name_H-M   'P 1'
#
loop_
_entity.id
_entity.type
_entity.pdbx_description
1 polymer ?
#
loop_
_entity_poly.entity_id
_entity_poly.type
_entity_poly.pdbx_seq_one_letter_code
_entity_poly.pdbx_strand_id
1 'polypeptide(L)'
;SGGEVGPEMLEEMRQTNRVLMEVRELLKQQIKEITFLKNTVMECDACGMHTEVTGPVITVTQFNRCLPSSCFPGVACTETGTGFRCGPCPPGYSGNGSHCTDINECNANPCFPKVQCINTSPGFRCDPCPPGFTGQMVEGVGLTYARANKQVCTDINECETGAARNCVPNSICINTRGSYKCGACKPGFVGDQISGCKSQTGRRCPNGEISPCHEKAECIVERDGSLSCACLVGWAGNGYVCGKDTDIDGVPDEKQRCSDKKCRKDNCVTVPNSGQEDADRDGIGDACDDDADGDGILNAEDNCVYTRNTDQRNTDKDNFGDACDNCRQVKNNDQRDIDGDGKGDECDDDMDGDGIKNPMDNCIRVPNPDQKDSDGDGVGDKCDSCPTVSNPDQKDTDHDLVGDVCDTNQD
;
A
#
# COMPACT_ATOMS: atom_id res chain seq x y z
N SER A 1 43.87 -8.02 -16.84
CA SER A 1 43.10 -8.80 -17.84
C SER A 1 42.59 -7.86 -18.90
N GLY A 2 43.19 -7.88 -20.09
CA GLY A 2 42.73 -7.10 -21.23
C GLY A 2 41.46 -7.73 -21.79
N GLY A 3 40.37 -6.96 -21.85
CA GLY A 3 39.11 -7.39 -22.45
C GLY A 3 39.23 -7.33 -23.97
N GLU A 4 39.12 -8.49 -24.60
CA GLU A 4 38.97 -8.63 -26.05
C GLU A 4 37.76 -7.83 -26.52
N VAL A 5 37.99 -6.87 -27.41
CA VAL A 5 36.92 -6.24 -28.19
C VAL A 5 36.38 -7.31 -29.13
N GLY A 6 35.14 -7.75 -28.86
CA GLY A 6 34.49 -8.80 -29.63
C GLY A 6 34.37 -8.45 -31.12
N PRO A 7 34.43 -9.44 -32.02
CA PRO A 7 34.42 -9.24 -33.48
C PRO A 7 33.17 -8.50 -34.00
N GLU A 8 32.06 -8.52 -33.26
CA GLU A 8 30.84 -7.77 -33.60
C GLU A 8 31.01 -6.24 -33.49
N MET A 9 31.69 -5.75 -32.45
CA MET A 9 31.86 -4.31 -32.24
C MET A 9 32.82 -3.68 -33.26
N LEU A 10 33.78 -4.49 -33.75
CA LEU A 10 34.69 -4.09 -34.83
C LEU A 10 33.97 -3.99 -36.18
N GLU A 11 32.99 -4.86 -36.42
CA GLU A 11 32.19 -4.86 -37.64
C GLU A 11 31.20 -3.69 -37.67
N GLU A 12 30.54 -3.38 -36.55
CA GLU A 12 29.72 -2.17 -36.42
C GLU A 12 30.52 -0.88 -36.61
N MET A 13 31.74 -0.81 -36.07
CA MET A 13 32.62 0.35 -36.30
C MET A 13 33.02 0.49 -37.77
N ARG A 14 33.23 -0.63 -38.48
CA ARG A 14 33.50 -0.60 -39.93
C ARG A 14 32.30 -0.16 -40.74
N GLN A 15 31.10 -0.62 -40.39
CA GLN A 15 29.87 -0.20 -41.04
C GLN A 15 29.59 1.29 -40.81
N THR A 16 29.73 1.77 -39.58
CA THR A 16 29.52 3.19 -39.25
C THR A 16 30.53 4.08 -39.98
N ASN A 17 31.81 3.68 -40.06
CA ASN A 17 32.81 4.42 -40.84
C ASN A 17 32.51 4.42 -42.35
N ARG A 18 31.95 3.33 -42.90
CA ARG A 18 31.56 3.25 -44.30
C ARG A 18 30.39 4.19 -44.62
N VAL A 19 29.37 4.23 -43.74
CA VAL A 19 28.24 5.17 -43.87
C VAL A 19 28.72 6.62 -43.75
N LEU A 20 29.64 6.92 -42.83
CA LEU A 20 30.23 8.26 -42.69
C LEU A 20 30.97 8.71 -43.96
N MET A 21 31.67 7.79 -44.63
CA MET A 21 32.33 8.09 -45.90
C MET A 21 31.33 8.34 -47.03
N GLU A 22 30.22 7.58 -47.10
CA GLU A 22 29.13 7.84 -48.06
C GLU A 22 28.46 9.19 -47.83
N VAL A 23 28.14 9.54 -46.57
CA VAL A 23 27.57 10.85 -46.22
C VAL A 23 28.52 11.99 -46.59
N ARG A 24 29.83 11.81 -46.38
CA ARG A 24 30.84 12.80 -46.75
C ARG A 24 30.90 13.03 -48.26
N GLU A 25 30.81 11.99 -49.07
CA GLU A 25 30.82 12.12 -50.53
C GLU A 25 29.51 12.73 -51.05
N LEU A 26 28.35 12.38 -50.48
CA LEU A 26 27.08 13.03 -50.79
C LEU A 26 27.10 14.53 -50.47
N LEU A 27 27.69 14.93 -49.34
CA LEU A 27 27.85 16.34 -48.97
C LEU A 27 28.78 17.10 -49.93
N LYS A 28 29.89 16.48 -50.38
CA LYS A 28 30.75 17.09 -51.41
C LYS A 28 30.01 17.27 -52.72
N GLN A 29 29.17 16.31 -53.10
CA GLN A 29 28.39 16.38 -54.33
C GLN A 29 27.33 17.48 -54.27
N GLN A 30 26.63 17.61 -53.13
CA GLN A 30 25.71 18.73 -52.90
C GLN A 30 26.42 20.10 -52.92
N ILE A 31 27.60 20.22 -52.31
CA ILE A 31 28.37 21.48 -52.38
C ILE A 31 28.73 21.81 -53.84
N LYS A 32 29.12 20.81 -54.64
CA LYS A 32 29.46 21.00 -56.05
C LYS A 32 28.26 21.43 -56.88
N GLU A 33 27.09 20.83 -56.66
CA GLU A 33 25.83 21.20 -57.31
C GLU A 33 25.36 22.61 -56.90
N ILE A 34 25.44 22.95 -55.61
CA ILE A 34 25.12 24.29 -55.10
C ILE A 34 26.06 25.34 -55.69
N THR A 35 27.36 25.03 -55.81
CA THR A 35 28.34 25.96 -56.39
C THR A 35 28.13 26.12 -57.89
N PHE A 36 27.79 25.05 -58.59
CA PHE A 36 27.39 25.09 -60.01
C PHE A 36 26.13 25.94 -60.20
N LEU A 37 25.06 25.70 -59.44
CA LEU A 37 23.84 26.52 -59.48
C LEU A 37 24.14 27.99 -59.17
N LYS A 38 24.96 28.30 -58.16
CA LYS A 38 25.36 29.68 -57.84
C LYS A 38 26.09 30.35 -59.00
N ASN A 39 26.98 29.65 -59.69
CA ASN A 39 27.70 30.19 -60.83
C ASN A 39 26.76 30.40 -62.03
N THR A 40 25.83 29.48 -62.28
CA THR A 40 24.80 29.65 -63.33
C THR A 40 23.84 30.80 -63.03
N VAL A 41 23.51 31.03 -61.76
CA VAL A 41 22.68 32.19 -61.35
C VAL A 41 23.45 33.51 -61.49
N MET A 42 24.75 33.54 -61.20
CA MET A 42 25.59 34.73 -61.44
C MET A 42 25.75 35.08 -62.93
N GLU A 43 25.70 34.10 -63.84
CA GLU A 43 25.73 34.34 -65.29
C GLU A 43 24.37 34.76 -65.86
N CYS A 44 23.27 34.59 -65.12
CA CYS A 44 21.92 34.99 -65.54
C CYS A 44 21.49 36.40 -65.07
N ASP A 45 22.31 37.12 -64.31
CA ASP A 45 21.99 38.49 -63.86
C ASP A 45 22.65 39.58 -64.74
N ALA A 46 22.65 39.36 -66.06
CA ALA A 46 23.13 40.31 -67.06
C ALA A 46 21.96 40.98 -67.79
N CYS A 47 21.19 41.80 -67.07
CA CYS A 47 20.30 42.81 -67.65
C CYS A 47 20.31 44.07 -66.78
N GLY A 48 21.23 45.01 -67.06
CA GLY A 48 21.32 46.25 -66.29
C GLY A 48 22.26 47.32 -66.88
N MET A 49 21.72 48.08 -67.84
CA MET A 49 22.04 49.47 -68.24
C MET A 49 23.50 49.98 -68.25
N HIS A 50 24.00 50.26 -69.46
CA HIS A 50 24.84 51.44 -69.70
C HIS A 50 24.16 52.38 -70.70
N THR A 51 24.21 53.65 -70.35
CA THR A 51 23.70 54.83 -71.05
C THR A 51 24.56 55.18 -72.26
N GLU A 52 23.98 55.33 -73.45
CA GLU A 52 24.40 56.32 -74.45
C GLU A 52 23.33 56.49 -75.54
N VAL A 53 23.16 57.74 -75.96
CA VAL A 53 22.08 58.26 -76.82
C VAL A 53 22.40 58.02 -78.30
N THR A 54 21.42 57.54 -79.09
CA THR A 54 21.01 58.04 -80.45
C THR A 54 20.16 56.99 -81.20
N GLY A 55 18.91 57.30 -81.55
CA GLY A 55 18.07 56.49 -82.47
C GLY A 55 16.58 56.41 -82.06
N PRO A 56 15.63 56.29 -83.02
CA PRO A 56 14.26 56.78 -82.84
C PRO A 56 13.33 55.81 -82.09
N VAL A 57 12.34 56.44 -81.47
CA VAL A 57 11.19 55.95 -80.70
C VAL A 57 10.75 54.52 -81.03
N ILE A 58 11.04 53.59 -80.11
CA ILE A 58 10.26 52.35 -79.96
C ILE A 58 9.18 52.64 -78.92
N THR A 59 7.92 52.62 -79.33
CA THR A 59 6.76 52.67 -78.42
C THR A 59 6.72 51.40 -77.59
N VAL A 60 7.12 51.50 -76.32
CA VAL A 60 6.88 50.45 -75.32
C VAL A 60 5.41 50.55 -74.93
N THR A 61 4.57 49.65 -75.42
CA THR A 61 3.24 49.43 -74.84
C THR A 61 3.43 48.88 -73.43
N GLN A 62 3.15 49.73 -72.44
CA GLN A 62 3.21 49.43 -71.02
C GLN A 62 2.25 48.27 -70.69
N PHE A 63 2.79 47.13 -70.20
CA PHE A 63 2.00 45.99 -69.76
C PHE A 63 1.26 46.33 -68.46
N ASN A 64 0.07 46.91 -68.59
CA ASN A 64 -0.77 47.40 -67.49
C ASN A 64 -1.81 46.36 -67.02
N ARG A 65 -1.45 45.09 -66.87
CA ARG A 65 -2.38 44.06 -66.36
C ARG A 65 -1.77 43.21 -65.27
N CYS A 66 -2.63 42.64 -64.41
CA CYS A 66 -2.22 41.69 -63.38
C CYS A 66 -1.85 40.34 -64.01
N LEU A 67 -0.57 40.09 -64.27
CA LEU A 67 -0.06 38.78 -64.64
C LEU A 67 0.22 37.92 -63.39
N PRO A 68 0.29 36.58 -63.50
CA PRO A 68 0.52 35.68 -62.36
C PRO A 68 1.78 35.96 -61.52
N SER A 69 2.76 36.68 -62.09
CA SER A 69 4.02 37.08 -61.45
C SER A 69 4.08 38.58 -61.10
N SER A 70 2.99 39.34 -61.27
CA SER A 70 2.97 40.78 -61.05
C SER A 70 3.02 41.16 -59.56
N CYS A 71 2.45 40.33 -58.67
CA CYS A 71 2.50 40.52 -57.23
C CYS A 71 3.05 39.26 -56.55
N PHE A 72 3.51 39.39 -55.30
CA PHE A 72 4.05 38.28 -54.54
C PHE A 72 3.01 37.14 -54.40
N PRO A 73 3.40 35.85 -54.42
CA PRO A 73 2.47 34.73 -54.33
C PRO A 73 1.51 34.87 -53.14
N GLY A 74 0.21 34.83 -53.39
CA GLY A 74 -0.84 35.01 -52.38
C GLY A 74 -1.27 36.46 -52.12
N VAL A 75 -0.69 37.46 -52.80
CA VAL A 75 -1.11 38.87 -52.73
C VAL A 75 -2.11 39.20 -53.84
N ALA A 76 -3.23 39.82 -53.47
CA ALA A 76 -4.22 40.29 -54.44
C ALA A 76 -3.66 41.42 -55.32
N CYS A 77 -3.82 41.29 -56.64
CA CYS A 77 -3.45 42.31 -57.61
C CYS A 77 -4.69 43.05 -58.11
N THR A 78 -4.64 44.38 -58.11
CA THR A 78 -5.72 45.25 -58.60
C THR A 78 -5.24 46.14 -59.73
N GLU A 79 -5.96 46.16 -60.85
CA GLU A 79 -5.66 47.04 -61.97
C GLU A 79 -6.15 48.47 -61.68
N THR A 80 -5.34 49.47 -62.03
CA THR A 80 -5.60 50.89 -61.84
C THR A 80 -5.40 51.62 -63.17
N GLY A 81 -5.96 52.82 -63.33
CA GLY A 81 -5.89 53.58 -64.60
C GLY A 81 -4.46 53.92 -65.09
N THR A 82 -3.44 53.73 -64.25
CA THR A 82 -2.01 54.00 -64.55
C THR A 82 -1.10 52.76 -64.41
N GLY A 83 -1.65 51.55 -64.24
CA GLY A 83 -0.86 50.31 -64.06
C GLY A 83 -1.54 49.29 -63.15
N PHE A 84 -0.78 48.40 -62.51
CA PHE A 84 -1.30 47.48 -61.48
C PHE A 84 -0.79 47.87 -60.08
N ARG A 85 -1.56 47.56 -59.04
CA ARG A 85 -1.20 47.76 -57.64
C ARG A 85 -1.37 46.48 -56.86
N CYS A 86 -0.36 46.10 -56.09
CA CYS A 86 -0.41 44.95 -55.20
C CYS A 86 -1.03 45.32 -53.84
N GLY A 87 -1.78 44.39 -53.28
CA GLY A 87 -2.29 44.45 -51.91
C GLY A 87 -1.19 44.28 -50.84
N PRO A 88 -1.56 44.21 -49.55
CA PRO A 88 -0.60 43.94 -48.49
C PRO A 88 -0.01 42.53 -48.63
N CYS A 89 1.23 42.35 -48.14
CA CYS A 89 1.86 41.03 -48.07
C CYS A 89 1.04 40.05 -47.20
N PRO A 90 1.12 38.74 -47.47
CA PRO A 90 0.41 37.74 -46.67
C PRO A 90 0.90 37.74 -45.21
N PRO A 91 0.11 37.21 -44.25
CA PRO A 91 0.55 37.08 -42.86
C PRO A 91 1.91 36.36 -42.76
N GLY A 92 2.82 36.87 -41.94
CA GLY A 92 4.19 36.36 -41.83
C GLY A 92 5.19 37.00 -42.81
N TYR A 93 4.75 37.90 -43.69
CA TYR A 93 5.62 38.61 -44.62
C TYR A 93 5.50 40.13 -44.46
N SER A 94 6.59 40.83 -44.79
CA SER A 94 6.67 42.29 -44.81
C SER A 94 7.18 42.78 -46.17
N GLY A 95 6.67 43.91 -46.65
CA GLY A 95 7.05 44.45 -47.95
C GLY A 95 5.98 45.32 -48.59
N ASN A 96 6.15 45.60 -49.87
CA ASN A 96 5.29 46.48 -50.65
C ASN A 96 4.20 45.74 -51.47
N GLY A 97 4.04 44.43 -51.26
CA GLY A 97 3.05 43.60 -51.94
C GLY A 97 3.53 42.96 -53.25
N SER A 98 4.52 43.57 -53.93
CA SER A 98 5.19 42.95 -55.08
C SER A 98 6.46 42.19 -54.67
N HIS A 99 7.19 42.71 -53.68
CA HIS A 99 8.33 42.04 -53.05
C HIS A 99 8.05 41.91 -51.55
N CYS A 100 7.81 40.69 -51.10
CA CYS A 100 7.54 40.37 -49.70
C CYS A 100 8.66 39.50 -49.15
N THR A 101 9.23 39.90 -48.01
CA THR A 101 10.25 39.15 -47.28
C THR A 101 9.67 38.59 -46.01
N ASP A 102 10.06 37.37 -45.68
CA ASP A 102 9.65 36.68 -44.47
C ASP A 102 9.98 37.51 -43.21
N ILE A 103 9.03 37.58 -42.27
CA ILE A 103 9.20 38.24 -40.99
C ILE A 103 9.85 37.23 -40.05
N ASN A 104 10.97 37.59 -39.43
CA ASN A 104 11.54 36.73 -38.40
C ASN A 104 10.81 36.92 -37.07
N GLU A 105 9.82 36.08 -36.76
CA GLU A 105 9.06 36.17 -35.52
C GLU A 105 9.85 35.73 -34.28
N CYS A 106 10.96 34.99 -34.44
CA CYS A 106 11.81 34.59 -33.31
C CYS A 106 12.43 35.78 -32.57
N ASN A 107 12.53 36.95 -33.21
CA ASN A 107 12.94 38.20 -32.56
C ASN A 107 12.01 38.63 -31.41
N ALA A 108 10.77 38.13 -31.36
CA ALA A 108 9.85 38.37 -30.25
C ALA A 108 10.10 37.48 -29.02
N ASN A 109 11.05 36.55 -29.09
CA ASN A 109 11.30 35.50 -28.10
C ASN A 109 10.01 34.75 -27.67
N PRO A 110 9.32 34.10 -28.63
CA PRO A 110 8.08 33.37 -28.34
C PRO A 110 8.31 32.05 -27.60
N CYS A 111 9.51 31.46 -27.70
CA CYS A 111 9.83 30.16 -27.09
C CYS A 111 10.29 30.29 -25.63
N PHE A 112 10.19 29.19 -24.88
CA PHE A 112 10.63 29.15 -23.49
C PHE A 112 12.15 29.35 -23.39
N PRO A 113 12.70 29.95 -22.32
CA PRO A 113 14.14 30.15 -22.20
C PRO A 113 14.93 28.85 -22.40
N LYS A 114 15.98 28.90 -23.25
CA LYS A 114 16.81 27.76 -23.68
C LYS A 114 16.14 26.79 -24.67
N VAL A 115 14.91 27.05 -25.11
CA VAL A 115 14.31 26.37 -26.25
C VAL A 115 14.70 27.10 -27.53
N GLN A 116 15.07 26.33 -28.56
CA GLN A 116 15.40 26.88 -29.86
C GLN A 116 14.12 27.35 -30.58
N CYS A 117 14.16 28.60 -31.07
CA CYS A 117 13.14 29.14 -31.96
C CYS A 117 13.59 28.94 -33.41
N ILE A 118 12.72 28.38 -34.23
CA ILE A 118 12.97 28.15 -35.65
C ILE A 118 12.04 29.05 -36.46
N ASN A 119 12.65 29.97 -37.20
CA ASN A 119 11.92 30.82 -38.14
C ASN A 119 11.55 30.00 -39.38
N THR A 120 10.26 29.98 -39.73
CA THR A 120 9.71 29.29 -40.91
C THR A 120 9.19 30.30 -41.91
N SER A 121 9.07 29.93 -43.18
CA SER A 121 8.47 30.80 -44.19
C SER A 121 7.23 30.09 -44.75
N PRO A 122 6.00 30.40 -44.27
CA PRO A 122 5.67 31.46 -43.29
C PRO A 122 5.78 31.04 -41.81
N GLY A 123 6.06 32.01 -40.93
CA GLY A 123 5.83 31.94 -39.48
C GLY A 123 7.01 31.48 -38.62
N PHE A 124 6.71 30.88 -37.47
CA PHE A 124 7.73 30.29 -36.60
C PHE A 124 7.22 29.04 -35.91
N ARG A 125 8.16 28.25 -35.39
CA ARG A 125 7.86 27.19 -34.43
C ARG A 125 8.91 27.15 -33.32
N CYS A 126 8.46 26.78 -32.13
CA CYS A 126 9.33 26.45 -31.02
C CYS A 126 9.57 24.95 -30.96
N ASP A 127 10.80 24.57 -30.64
CA ASP A 127 11.11 23.18 -30.31
C ASP A 127 10.40 22.73 -29.01
N PRO A 128 10.35 21.42 -28.71
CA PRO A 128 9.77 20.91 -27.48
C PRO A 128 10.43 21.50 -26.21
N CYS A 129 9.71 21.42 -25.09
CA CYS A 129 10.27 21.84 -23.80
C CYS A 129 11.57 21.08 -23.47
N PRO A 130 12.51 21.72 -22.74
CA PRO A 130 13.77 21.07 -22.38
C PRO A 130 13.52 19.81 -21.53
N PRO A 131 14.49 18.87 -21.47
CA PRO A 131 14.39 17.70 -20.59
C PRO A 131 14.06 18.09 -19.15
N GLY A 132 13.11 17.36 -18.53
CA GLY A 132 12.60 17.67 -17.18
C GLY A 132 11.45 18.68 -17.15
N PHE A 133 11.02 19.21 -18.31
CA PHE A 133 9.86 20.08 -18.42
C PHE A 133 8.85 19.53 -19.42
N THR A 134 7.58 19.82 -19.18
CA THR A 134 6.47 19.49 -20.08
C THR A 134 5.71 20.76 -20.45
N GLY A 135 5.13 20.78 -21.64
CA GLY A 135 4.42 21.94 -22.15
C GLY A 135 4.02 21.76 -23.61
N GLN A 136 3.06 22.56 -24.07
CA GLN A 136 2.62 22.53 -25.46
C GLN A 136 3.67 23.20 -26.36
N MET A 137 3.83 22.65 -27.56
CA MET A 137 4.61 23.30 -28.62
C MET A 137 3.82 24.49 -29.16
N VAL A 138 4.53 25.56 -29.52
CA VAL A 138 3.93 26.78 -30.07
C VAL A 138 4.45 26.98 -31.49
N GLU A 139 3.51 27.12 -32.42
CA GLU A 139 3.76 27.51 -33.79
C GLU A 139 2.68 28.50 -34.24
N GLY A 140 3.04 29.39 -35.16
CA GLY A 140 2.10 30.39 -35.64
C GLY A 140 2.74 31.35 -36.63
N VAL A 141 1.92 32.26 -37.15
CA VAL A 141 2.33 33.18 -38.21
C VAL A 141 2.14 34.63 -37.76
N GLY A 142 3.16 35.46 -37.96
CA GLY A 142 3.10 36.89 -37.70
C GLY A 142 3.52 37.30 -36.28
N LEU A 143 4.09 38.51 -36.19
CA LEU A 143 4.70 39.05 -34.97
C LEU A 143 3.70 39.29 -33.83
N THR A 144 2.43 39.57 -34.15
CA THR A 144 1.36 39.75 -33.15
C THR A 144 1.04 38.43 -32.44
N TYR A 145 0.98 37.34 -33.20
CA TYR A 145 0.76 36.01 -32.66
C TYR A 145 1.94 35.56 -31.80
N ALA A 146 3.18 35.75 -32.27
CA ALA A 146 4.40 35.41 -31.54
C ALA A 146 4.56 36.16 -30.21
N ARG A 147 4.06 37.41 -30.11
CA ARG A 147 4.08 38.18 -28.86
C ARG A 147 3.01 37.73 -27.85
N ALA A 148 1.85 37.31 -28.35
CA ALA A 148 0.71 36.92 -27.53
C ALA A 148 0.79 35.46 -27.04
N ASN A 149 1.32 34.57 -27.87
CA ASN A 149 1.38 33.13 -27.59
C ASN A 149 2.82 32.72 -27.32
N LYS A 150 3.21 32.80 -26.05
CA LYS A 150 4.52 32.31 -25.60
C LYS A 150 4.44 30.87 -25.15
N GLN A 151 5.47 30.09 -25.45
CA GLN A 151 5.60 28.73 -24.98
C GLN A 151 5.78 28.71 -23.46
N VAL A 152 4.97 27.91 -22.79
CA VAL A 152 5.02 27.71 -21.33
C VAL A 152 5.46 26.28 -21.06
N CYS A 153 6.61 26.15 -20.39
CA CYS A 153 7.14 24.87 -19.94
C CYS A 153 7.05 24.81 -18.41
N THR A 154 6.35 23.80 -17.90
CA THR A 154 6.22 23.51 -16.47
C THR A 154 7.12 22.37 -16.07
N ASP A 155 7.62 22.43 -14.85
CA ASP A 155 8.43 21.37 -14.25
C ASP A 155 7.67 20.04 -14.23
N ILE A 156 8.33 18.94 -14.60
CA ILE A 156 7.76 17.60 -14.44
C ILE A 156 8.08 17.14 -13.02
N ASN A 157 7.07 16.78 -12.24
CA ASN A 157 7.32 16.12 -10.96
C ASN A 157 7.60 14.62 -11.19
N GLU A 158 8.87 14.25 -11.29
CA GLU A 158 9.25 12.85 -11.55
C GLU A 158 8.91 11.91 -10.37
N CYS A 159 8.73 12.46 -9.17
CA CYS A 159 8.35 11.72 -7.97
C CYS A 159 6.87 11.28 -7.99
N GLU A 160 5.98 12.07 -8.62
CA GLU A 160 4.55 11.74 -8.73
C GLU A 160 4.24 10.91 -9.98
N THR A 161 4.96 11.17 -11.07
CA THR A 161 4.74 10.50 -12.36
C THR A 161 5.37 9.10 -12.44
N GLY A 162 6.11 8.67 -11.41
CA GLY A 162 6.82 7.39 -11.38
C GLY A 162 8.03 7.32 -12.33
N ALA A 163 8.43 8.45 -12.90
CA ALA A 163 9.60 8.58 -13.77
C ALA A 163 10.93 8.58 -12.98
N ALA A 164 10.88 8.76 -11.66
CA ALA A 164 12.02 8.74 -10.75
C ALA A 164 12.59 7.32 -10.50
N ARG A 165 12.95 6.60 -11.57
CA ARG A 165 13.42 5.20 -11.53
C ARG A 165 14.82 5.01 -10.94
N ASN A 166 15.59 6.10 -10.80
CA ASN A 166 16.98 6.03 -10.37
C ASN A 166 17.17 6.15 -8.85
N CYS A 167 16.09 6.36 -8.09
CA CYS A 167 16.16 6.33 -6.63
C CYS A 167 16.07 4.89 -6.11
N VAL A 168 16.90 4.54 -5.13
CA VAL A 168 16.79 3.22 -4.51
C VAL A 168 15.41 3.05 -3.88
N PRO A 169 14.81 1.84 -3.94
CA PRO A 169 13.56 1.56 -3.27
C PRO A 169 13.60 1.97 -1.81
N ASN A 170 12.49 2.52 -1.29
CA ASN A 170 12.37 3.01 0.09
C ASN A 170 13.23 4.23 0.45
N SER A 171 13.76 4.95 -0.54
CA SER A 171 14.30 6.30 -0.34
C SER A 171 13.27 7.40 -0.62
N ILE A 172 13.52 8.59 -0.09
CA ILE A 172 12.66 9.77 -0.29
C ILE A 172 13.02 10.41 -1.62
N CYS A 173 12.07 10.57 -2.53
CA CYS A 173 12.25 11.33 -3.76
C CYS A 173 11.98 12.82 -3.49
N ILE A 174 12.87 13.71 -3.95
CA ILE A 174 12.73 15.16 -3.79
C ILE A 174 12.73 15.79 -5.18
N ASN A 175 11.57 16.32 -5.58
CA ASN A 175 11.43 17.02 -6.86
C ASN A 175 12.25 18.32 -6.87
N THR A 176 12.91 18.61 -7.98
CA THR A 176 13.69 19.84 -8.18
C THR A 176 13.37 20.44 -9.55
N ARG A 177 13.72 21.70 -9.78
CA ARG A 177 13.35 22.33 -11.04
C ARG A 177 14.17 21.75 -12.21
N GLY A 178 13.50 21.04 -13.12
CA GLY A 178 14.04 20.36 -14.29
C GLY A 178 14.62 18.97 -14.01
N SER A 179 14.48 18.44 -12.78
CA SER A 179 15.00 17.12 -12.39
C SER A 179 14.52 16.68 -11.01
N TYR A 180 15.04 15.58 -10.48
CA TYR A 180 14.80 15.13 -9.10
C TYR A 180 16.10 14.70 -8.43
N LYS A 181 16.10 14.68 -7.10
CA LYS A 181 17.17 14.10 -6.30
C LYS A 181 16.63 13.05 -5.33
N CYS A 182 17.42 12.01 -5.12
CA CYS A 182 17.12 10.97 -4.14
C CYS A 182 17.68 11.38 -2.78
N GLY A 183 16.80 11.47 -1.79
CA GLY A 183 17.10 11.85 -0.42
C GLY A 183 17.48 10.66 0.46
N ALA A 184 17.37 10.87 1.77
CA ALA A 184 17.60 9.83 2.77
C ALA A 184 16.59 8.69 2.65
N CYS A 185 16.88 7.57 3.32
CA CYS A 185 15.91 6.50 3.48
C CYS A 185 14.66 6.99 4.21
N LYS A 186 13.50 6.45 3.83
CA LYS A 186 12.23 6.71 4.54
C LYS A 186 12.36 6.30 6.03
N PRO A 187 11.57 6.88 6.94
CA PRO A 187 11.56 6.46 8.34
C PRO A 187 11.40 4.93 8.48
N GLY A 188 12.22 4.31 9.32
CA GLY A 188 12.27 2.85 9.49
C GLY A 188 13.25 2.12 8.55
N PHE A 189 13.98 2.84 7.70
CA PHE A 189 15.01 2.27 6.81
C PHE A 189 16.38 2.93 7.05
N VAL A 190 17.44 2.13 7.04
CA VAL A 190 18.84 2.57 7.17
C VAL A 190 19.63 2.15 5.94
N GLY A 191 20.49 3.03 5.46
CA GLY A 191 21.31 2.81 4.27
C GLY A 191 21.51 4.11 3.50
N ASP A 192 21.91 3.97 2.24
CA ASP A 192 22.15 5.07 1.31
C ASP A 192 21.75 4.66 -0.12
N GLN A 193 22.00 5.56 -1.08
CA GLN A 193 21.69 5.33 -2.49
C GLN A 193 22.63 4.32 -3.18
N ILE A 194 23.70 3.88 -2.52
CA ILE A 194 24.72 2.97 -3.08
C ILE A 194 24.51 1.54 -2.57
N SER A 195 24.32 1.42 -1.26
CA SER A 195 24.13 0.19 -0.49
C SER A 195 22.66 -0.25 -0.46
N GLY A 196 21.75 0.64 -0.84
CA GLY A 196 20.30 0.47 -0.77
C GLY A 196 19.72 0.76 0.62
N CYS A 197 18.49 1.27 0.66
CA CYS A 197 17.74 1.47 1.91
C CYS A 197 17.16 0.14 2.39
N LYS A 198 17.70 -0.40 3.48
CA LYS A 198 17.24 -1.64 4.11
C LYS A 198 16.39 -1.30 5.31
N SER A 199 15.33 -2.08 5.56
CA SER A 199 14.53 -1.88 6.77
C SER A 199 15.39 -2.05 8.01
N GLN A 200 15.29 -1.11 8.95
CA GLN A 200 15.95 -1.16 10.25
C GLN A 200 15.32 -2.25 11.14
N THR A 201 14.11 -2.73 10.82
CA THR A 201 13.39 -3.78 11.55
C THR A 201 13.61 -5.16 10.93
N GLY A 202 14.87 -5.58 10.79
CA GLY A 202 15.19 -6.95 10.41
C GLY A 202 14.90 -7.97 11.52
N ARG A 203 13.73 -7.91 12.18
CA ARG A 203 13.28 -9.01 13.04
C ARG A 203 12.90 -10.16 12.13
N ARG A 204 13.67 -11.23 12.25
CA ARG A 204 13.42 -12.48 11.55
C ARG A 204 12.78 -13.46 12.52
N CYS A 205 11.93 -14.32 12.00
CA CYS A 205 11.47 -15.49 12.75
C CYS A 205 12.64 -16.49 12.91
N PRO A 206 12.53 -17.48 13.82
CA PRO A 206 13.55 -18.52 14.00
C PRO A 206 13.97 -19.25 12.71
N ASN A 207 13.08 -19.34 11.71
CA ASN A 207 13.35 -19.93 10.39
C ASN A 207 14.13 -19.00 9.43
N GLY A 208 14.44 -17.76 9.83
CA GLY A 208 15.16 -16.77 9.03
C GLY A 208 14.30 -15.91 8.11
N GLU A 209 12.99 -16.17 8.02
CA GLU A 209 12.03 -15.35 7.27
C GLU A 209 11.76 -14.01 7.96
N ILE A 210 11.28 -13.02 7.21
CA ILE A 210 10.93 -11.71 7.76
C ILE A 210 9.69 -11.86 8.63
N SER A 211 9.75 -11.38 9.87
CA SER A 211 8.62 -11.51 10.80
C SER A 211 7.42 -10.66 10.34
N PRO A 212 6.22 -11.26 10.19
CA PRO A 212 4.99 -10.52 9.91
C PRO A 212 4.32 -9.97 11.18
N CYS A 213 4.88 -10.27 12.36
CA CYS A 213 4.28 -9.99 13.66
C CYS A 213 4.44 -8.52 14.06
N HIS A 214 3.62 -8.09 15.02
CA HIS A 214 3.74 -6.76 15.62
C HIS A 214 5.13 -6.54 16.22
N GLU A 215 5.58 -5.29 16.34
CA GLU A 215 6.88 -4.98 16.97
C GLU A 215 6.95 -5.34 18.47
N LYS A 216 5.79 -5.58 19.08
CA LYS A 216 5.63 -6.07 20.46
C LYS A 216 5.14 -7.52 20.50
N ALA A 217 5.40 -8.27 19.44
CA ALA A 217 5.10 -9.68 19.35
C ALA A 217 6.36 -10.50 19.03
N GLU A 218 6.32 -11.74 19.47
CA GLU A 218 7.26 -12.79 19.11
C GLU A 218 6.68 -13.60 17.93
N CYS A 219 7.59 -14.00 17.03
CA CYS A 219 7.26 -14.88 15.91
C CYS A 219 7.59 -16.32 16.28
N ILE A 220 6.57 -17.17 16.28
CA ILE A 220 6.65 -18.58 16.65
C ILE A 220 6.51 -19.41 15.37
N VAL A 221 7.39 -20.39 15.20
CA VAL A 221 7.31 -21.34 14.08
C VAL A 221 6.68 -22.62 14.61
N GLU A 222 5.49 -22.93 14.13
CA GLU A 222 4.75 -24.12 14.51
C GLU A 222 5.39 -25.39 13.92
N ARG A 223 4.99 -26.57 14.45
CA ARG A 223 5.56 -27.86 14.01
C ARG A 223 5.34 -28.17 12.52
N ASP A 224 4.29 -27.61 11.93
CA ASP A 224 3.95 -27.74 10.51
C ASP A 224 4.69 -26.71 9.62
N GLY A 225 5.50 -25.84 10.21
CA GLY A 225 6.21 -24.76 9.53
C GLY A 225 5.38 -23.49 9.33
N SER A 226 4.13 -23.44 9.81
CA SER A 226 3.33 -22.21 9.80
C SER A 226 3.88 -21.21 10.82
N LEU A 227 3.65 -19.91 10.56
CA LEU A 227 4.04 -18.83 11.45
C LEU A 227 2.84 -18.39 12.28
N SER A 228 3.03 -18.36 13.60
CA SER A 228 2.10 -17.74 14.54
C SER A 228 2.77 -16.56 15.23
N CYS A 229 1.96 -15.60 15.67
CA CYS A 229 2.44 -14.42 16.37
C CYS A 229 1.82 -14.39 17.77
N ALA A 230 2.62 -14.16 18.79
CA ALA A 230 2.16 -13.98 20.17
C ALA A 230 2.65 -12.64 20.69
N CYS A 231 1.78 -11.86 21.33
CA CYS A 231 2.21 -10.62 21.97
C CYS A 231 3.19 -10.93 23.11
N LEU A 232 4.17 -10.04 23.32
CA LEU A 232 5.13 -10.14 24.40
C LEU A 232 4.44 -9.88 25.75
N VAL A 233 5.02 -10.36 26.85
CA VAL A 233 4.54 -10.08 28.21
C VAL A 233 4.33 -8.57 28.45
N GLY A 234 3.18 -8.21 29.03
CA GLY A 234 2.72 -6.82 29.16
C GLY A 234 2.04 -6.25 27.91
N TRP A 235 1.74 -7.11 26.93
CA TRP A 235 0.98 -6.77 25.73
C TRP A 235 -0.02 -7.89 25.38
N ALA A 236 -1.18 -7.50 24.87
CA ALA A 236 -2.25 -8.41 24.50
C ALA A 236 -2.83 -8.10 23.12
N GLY A 237 -3.41 -9.11 22.48
CA GLY A 237 -3.93 -9.03 21.11
C GLY A 237 -3.82 -10.33 20.35
N ASN A 238 -3.84 -10.24 19.02
CA ASN A 238 -3.73 -11.40 18.13
C ASN A 238 -2.30 -11.63 17.60
N GLY A 239 -1.30 -10.95 18.18
CA GLY A 239 0.11 -11.04 17.77
C GLY A 239 0.48 -10.24 16.52
N TYR A 240 -0.46 -9.98 15.62
CA TYR A 240 -0.28 -9.04 14.50
C TYR A 240 -0.56 -7.60 14.91
N VAL A 241 -1.46 -7.44 15.87
CA VAL A 241 -1.76 -6.19 16.57
C VAL A 241 -1.66 -6.48 18.06
N CYS A 242 -0.85 -5.70 18.77
CA CYS A 242 -0.70 -5.80 20.22
C CYS A 242 -0.95 -4.44 20.87
N GLY A 243 -1.85 -4.42 21.85
CA GLY A 243 -2.09 -3.32 22.77
C GLY A 243 -1.36 -3.53 24.08
N LYS A 244 -1.29 -2.47 24.90
CA LYS A 244 -0.77 -2.56 26.27
C LYS A 244 -1.73 -3.42 27.11
N ASP A 245 -1.16 -4.21 27.99
CA ASP A 245 -1.86 -5.10 28.92
C ASP A 245 -1.17 -4.90 30.28
N THR A 246 -1.90 -4.28 31.22
CA THR A 246 -1.33 -3.78 32.48
C THR A 246 -1.22 -4.86 33.54
N ASP A 247 -2.17 -5.78 33.58
CA ASP A 247 -2.31 -6.80 34.61
C ASP A 247 -1.99 -8.23 34.09
N ILE A 248 -1.68 -8.34 32.80
CA ILE A 248 -1.07 -9.52 32.17
C ILE A 248 -2.03 -10.71 32.14
N ASP A 249 -3.30 -10.44 31.85
CA ASP A 249 -4.32 -11.47 31.70
C ASP A 249 -4.54 -11.88 30.23
N GLY A 250 -3.87 -11.20 29.30
CA GLY A 250 -3.96 -11.49 27.87
C GLY A 250 -5.07 -10.74 27.14
N VAL A 251 -5.70 -9.74 27.77
CA VAL A 251 -6.66 -8.81 27.16
C VAL A 251 -6.11 -7.38 27.23
N PRO A 252 -6.18 -6.58 26.15
CA PRO A 252 -5.55 -5.27 26.15
C PRO A 252 -6.39 -4.21 26.87
N ASP A 253 -5.71 -3.27 27.55
CA ASP A 253 -6.29 -2.11 28.28
C ASP A 253 -7.32 -1.34 27.43
N GLU A 254 -7.12 -1.32 26.11
CA GLU A 254 -7.93 -0.61 25.14
C GLU A 254 -8.22 -1.46 23.91
N LYS A 255 -9.37 -1.19 23.26
CA LYS A 255 -9.80 -1.93 22.08
C LYS A 255 -8.84 -1.74 20.90
N GLN A 256 -8.36 -2.86 20.34
CA GLN A 256 -7.43 -2.88 19.22
C GLN A 256 -8.12 -2.96 17.85
N ARG A 257 -7.38 -2.63 16.78
CA ARG A 257 -7.88 -2.64 15.39
C ARG A 257 -7.87 -4.05 14.78
N CYS A 258 -8.53 -4.97 15.43
CA CYS A 258 -8.75 -6.35 14.98
C CYS A 258 -10.11 -6.85 15.45
N SER A 259 -10.66 -7.83 14.73
CA SER A 259 -11.98 -8.40 15.04
C SER A 259 -11.93 -9.53 16.06
N ASP A 260 -10.73 -10.01 16.41
CA ASP A 260 -10.52 -11.09 17.37
C ASP A 260 -11.01 -10.73 18.77
N LYS A 261 -11.52 -11.72 19.53
CA LYS A 261 -11.92 -11.52 20.93
C LYS A 261 -10.78 -10.99 21.80
N LYS A 262 -9.54 -11.47 21.54
CA LYS A 262 -8.30 -11.02 22.20
C LYS A 262 -7.93 -9.55 21.94
N CYS A 263 -8.66 -8.88 21.04
CA CYS A 263 -8.47 -7.47 20.72
C CYS A 263 -9.55 -6.56 21.34
N ARG A 264 -10.49 -7.14 22.09
CA ARG A 264 -11.50 -6.36 22.84
C ARG A 264 -10.81 -5.61 23.97
N LYS A 265 -11.46 -4.54 24.41
CA LYS A 265 -11.01 -3.79 25.59
C LYS A 265 -11.27 -4.66 26.81
N ASP A 266 -10.29 -4.69 27.69
CA ASP A 266 -10.39 -5.26 29.02
C ASP A 266 -11.43 -4.51 29.88
N ASN A 267 -12.35 -5.29 30.48
CA ASN A 267 -13.38 -4.80 31.40
C ASN A 267 -12.87 -4.65 32.85
N CYS A 268 -11.65 -5.12 33.18
CA CYS A 268 -10.99 -4.94 34.47
C CYS A 268 -9.48 -4.67 34.35
N VAL A 269 -9.09 -3.57 33.69
CA VAL A 269 -7.70 -3.11 33.37
C VAL A 269 -6.60 -3.28 34.44
N THR A 270 -6.93 -3.48 35.71
CA THR A 270 -5.96 -3.62 36.81
C THR A 270 -6.11 -4.90 37.63
N VAL A 271 -7.08 -5.75 37.31
CA VAL A 271 -7.42 -6.97 38.04
C VAL A 271 -7.48 -8.11 37.02
N PRO A 272 -6.49 -9.03 37.02
CA PRO A 272 -6.41 -10.05 36.00
C PRO A 272 -7.69 -10.90 35.92
N ASN A 273 -8.40 -10.87 34.80
CA ASN A 273 -9.64 -11.61 34.60
C ASN A 273 -9.79 -12.08 33.15
N SER A 274 -8.82 -12.85 32.68
CA SER A 274 -8.71 -13.34 31.28
C SER A 274 -9.97 -13.97 30.63
N GLY A 275 -10.97 -14.38 31.41
CA GLY A 275 -12.27 -14.83 30.92
C GLY A 275 -13.22 -13.71 30.48
N GLN A 276 -13.01 -12.49 30.97
CA GLN A 276 -13.82 -11.28 30.77
C GLN A 276 -15.31 -11.50 31.05
N GLU A 277 -15.61 -12.26 32.10
CA GLU A 277 -16.96 -12.40 32.63
C GLU A 277 -17.51 -11.02 33.07
N ASP A 278 -18.80 -10.83 32.82
CA ASP A 278 -19.56 -9.57 32.96
C ASP A 278 -21.04 -9.95 32.97
N ALA A 279 -21.55 -10.29 34.15
CA ALA A 279 -22.84 -10.93 34.34
C ALA A 279 -24.01 -10.00 33.97
N ASP A 280 -23.90 -8.71 34.28
CA ASP A 280 -24.94 -7.72 34.00
C ASP A 280 -24.76 -6.93 32.69
N ARG A 281 -23.57 -7.02 32.07
CA ARG A 281 -23.18 -6.41 30.79
C ARG A 281 -23.14 -4.89 30.81
N ASP A 282 -22.81 -4.28 31.95
CA ASP A 282 -22.60 -2.84 32.06
C ASP A 282 -21.22 -2.40 31.50
N GLY A 283 -20.32 -3.36 31.28
CA GLY A 283 -18.97 -3.17 30.75
C GLY A 283 -17.85 -3.08 31.80
N ILE A 284 -18.18 -3.25 33.09
CA ILE A 284 -17.28 -3.55 34.19
C ILE A 284 -17.27 -5.08 34.34
N GLY A 285 -16.09 -5.69 34.55
CA GLY A 285 -16.02 -7.14 34.70
C GLY A 285 -16.32 -7.60 36.12
N ASP A 286 -16.83 -8.83 36.26
CA ASP A 286 -17.20 -9.42 37.55
C ASP A 286 -16.07 -9.35 38.60
N ALA A 287 -14.81 -9.43 38.16
CA ALA A 287 -13.63 -9.40 39.02
C ALA A 287 -13.34 -8.02 39.66
N CYS A 288 -13.86 -6.94 39.08
CA CYS A 288 -13.65 -5.57 39.54
C CYS A 288 -14.95 -4.78 39.71
N ASP A 289 -16.10 -5.47 39.62
CA ASP A 289 -17.41 -4.94 39.96
C ASP A 289 -17.72 -5.21 41.44
N ASP A 290 -18.33 -4.23 42.10
CA ASP A 290 -18.80 -4.36 43.48
C ASP A 290 -20.23 -4.94 43.57
N ASP A 291 -20.97 -4.95 42.45
CA ASP A 291 -22.35 -5.45 42.27
C ASP A 291 -22.46 -6.14 40.89
N ALA A 292 -21.89 -7.34 40.79
CA ALA A 292 -21.61 -7.98 39.50
C ALA A 292 -22.87 -8.34 38.69
N ASP A 293 -24.01 -8.53 39.34
CA ASP A 293 -25.27 -8.79 38.65
C ASP A 293 -26.16 -7.54 38.47
N GLY A 294 -25.79 -6.43 39.12
CA GLY A 294 -26.42 -5.12 39.02
C GLY A 294 -27.82 -5.05 39.63
N ASP A 295 -28.15 -5.90 40.60
CA ASP A 295 -29.45 -5.90 41.28
C ASP A 295 -29.57 -4.84 42.41
N GLY A 296 -28.45 -4.21 42.76
CA GLY A 296 -28.35 -3.15 43.76
C GLY A 296 -27.89 -3.63 45.14
N ILE A 297 -27.52 -4.91 45.27
CA ILE A 297 -26.96 -5.51 46.48
C ILE A 297 -25.47 -5.79 46.23
N LEU A 298 -24.61 -5.32 47.12
CA LEU A 298 -23.16 -5.51 46.95
C LEU A 298 -22.78 -6.99 47.04
N ASN A 299 -21.78 -7.42 46.27
CA ASN A 299 -21.29 -8.81 46.22
C ASN A 299 -21.00 -9.42 47.60
N ALA A 300 -20.58 -8.61 48.58
CA ALA A 300 -20.27 -9.07 49.94
C ALA A 300 -21.51 -9.37 50.81
N GLU A 301 -22.67 -8.83 50.42
CA GLU A 301 -23.96 -8.97 51.12
C GLU A 301 -24.95 -9.82 50.31
N ASP A 302 -24.61 -10.14 49.07
CA ASP A 302 -25.43 -10.88 48.12
C ASP A 302 -25.20 -12.41 48.22
N ASN A 303 -26.28 -13.17 48.40
CA ASN A 303 -26.26 -14.63 48.38
C ASN A 303 -26.36 -15.25 46.97
N CYS A 304 -26.44 -14.44 45.90
CA CYS A 304 -26.37 -14.84 44.50
C CYS A 304 -25.62 -13.83 43.62
N VAL A 305 -24.35 -13.57 43.94
CA VAL A 305 -23.43 -12.59 43.31
C VAL A 305 -23.53 -12.41 41.78
N TYR A 306 -23.89 -13.46 41.02
CA TYR A 306 -23.95 -13.42 39.55
C TYR A 306 -25.38 -13.58 38.99
N THR A 307 -26.42 -13.54 39.83
CA THR A 307 -27.81 -13.81 39.44
C THR A 307 -28.79 -12.95 40.23
N ARG A 308 -29.32 -11.92 39.53
CA ARG A 308 -30.19 -10.90 40.12
C ARG A 308 -31.29 -11.47 41.02
N ASN A 309 -31.25 -11.12 42.30
CA ASN A 309 -32.19 -11.60 43.31
C ASN A 309 -32.39 -10.59 44.47
N THR A 310 -32.97 -9.45 44.14
CA THR A 310 -33.28 -8.37 45.10
C THR A 310 -34.06 -8.75 46.38
N ASP A 311 -34.68 -9.94 46.44
CA ASP A 311 -35.38 -10.44 47.62
C ASP A 311 -34.49 -11.24 48.59
N GLN A 312 -33.28 -11.62 48.17
CA GLN A 312 -32.26 -12.36 48.93
C GLN A 312 -32.82 -13.60 49.63
N ARG A 313 -33.81 -14.24 49.02
CA ARG A 313 -34.46 -15.40 49.62
C ARG A 313 -33.49 -16.57 49.69
N ASN A 314 -33.43 -17.25 50.84
CA ASN A 314 -32.62 -18.44 51.07
C ASN A 314 -33.38 -19.39 52.01
N THR A 315 -33.94 -20.45 51.44
CA THR A 315 -34.91 -21.34 52.07
C THR A 315 -34.26 -22.30 53.07
N ASP A 316 -33.14 -22.91 52.71
CA ASP A 316 -32.45 -23.91 53.53
C ASP A 316 -31.35 -23.31 54.43
N LYS A 317 -30.95 -22.06 54.17
CA LYS A 317 -29.93 -21.28 54.88
C LYS A 317 -28.53 -21.84 54.70
N ASP A 318 -28.21 -22.24 53.49
CA ASP A 318 -26.84 -22.47 53.05
C ASP A 318 -26.21 -21.14 52.54
N ASN A 319 -25.10 -21.18 51.82
CA ASN A 319 -24.43 -19.98 51.33
C ASN A 319 -25.07 -19.35 50.08
N PHE A 320 -25.97 -20.06 49.40
CA PHE A 320 -26.55 -19.66 48.12
C PHE A 320 -28.03 -19.28 48.29
N GLY A 321 -28.46 -18.24 47.58
CA GLY A 321 -29.86 -17.83 47.55
C GLY A 321 -30.70 -18.73 46.62
N ASP A 322 -32.01 -18.77 46.85
CA ASP A 322 -32.96 -19.59 46.08
C ASP A 322 -32.90 -19.34 44.56
N ALA A 323 -32.38 -18.19 44.12
CA ALA A 323 -32.26 -17.82 42.72
C ALA A 323 -31.10 -18.52 41.99
N CYS A 324 -30.02 -18.84 42.71
CA CYS A 324 -28.80 -19.44 42.18
C CYS A 324 -28.48 -20.80 42.80
N ASP A 325 -29.29 -21.26 43.74
CA ASP A 325 -29.13 -22.55 44.42
C ASP A 325 -29.72 -23.71 43.59
N ASN A 326 -28.85 -24.63 43.15
CA ASN A 326 -29.23 -25.85 42.43
C ASN A 326 -29.88 -26.92 43.32
N CYS A 327 -29.90 -26.74 44.64
CA CYS A 327 -30.59 -27.58 45.62
C CYS A 327 -31.35 -26.79 46.71
N ARG A 328 -32.21 -25.84 46.31
CA ARG A 328 -33.12 -24.98 47.14
C ARG A 328 -33.66 -25.47 48.49
N GLN A 329 -33.72 -26.76 48.78
CA GLN A 329 -34.23 -27.32 50.03
C GLN A 329 -33.20 -28.11 50.85
N VAL A 330 -31.98 -28.29 50.32
CA VAL A 330 -30.95 -29.17 50.86
C VAL A 330 -29.62 -28.44 50.81
N LYS A 331 -29.04 -28.17 51.98
CA LYS A 331 -27.80 -27.40 52.09
C LYS A 331 -26.66 -28.03 51.29
N ASN A 332 -26.12 -27.29 50.34
CA ASN A 332 -25.01 -27.75 49.50
C ASN A 332 -24.11 -26.56 49.10
N ASN A 333 -23.31 -26.10 50.07
CA ASN A 333 -22.38 -24.97 49.92
C ASN A 333 -21.30 -25.15 48.83
N ASP A 334 -21.16 -26.31 48.19
CA ASP A 334 -20.25 -26.51 47.07
C ASP A 334 -20.94 -26.47 45.70
N GLN A 335 -22.28 -26.44 45.66
CA GLN A 335 -23.12 -26.38 44.45
C GLN A 335 -22.68 -27.36 43.36
N ARG A 336 -22.14 -28.51 43.76
CA ARG A 336 -21.66 -29.52 42.81
C ARG A 336 -22.82 -30.09 42.01
N ASP A 337 -22.58 -30.26 40.72
CA ASP A 337 -23.50 -30.78 39.72
C ASP A 337 -22.64 -31.54 38.69
N ILE A 338 -22.50 -32.86 38.86
CA ILE A 338 -21.56 -33.69 38.09
C ILE A 338 -22.01 -33.88 36.64
N ASP A 339 -23.31 -34.03 36.39
CA ASP A 339 -23.87 -34.28 35.06
C ASP A 339 -24.29 -32.99 34.32
N GLY A 340 -24.35 -31.87 35.03
CA GLY A 340 -24.65 -30.55 34.49
C GLY A 340 -26.11 -30.37 34.11
N ASP A 341 -27.03 -31.12 34.73
CA ASP A 341 -28.46 -31.02 34.44
C ASP A 341 -29.14 -29.81 35.14
N GLY A 342 -28.41 -29.13 36.02
CA GLY A 342 -28.85 -27.96 36.79
C GLY A 342 -29.43 -28.31 38.17
N LYS A 343 -29.35 -29.56 38.60
CA LYS A 343 -29.72 -30.04 39.93
C LYS A 343 -28.46 -30.52 40.66
N GLY A 344 -28.28 -30.04 41.88
CA GLY A 344 -27.05 -30.36 42.61
C GLY A 344 -27.02 -31.79 43.14
N ASP A 345 -25.81 -32.32 43.30
CA ASP A 345 -25.54 -33.70 43.74
C ASP A 345 -26.29 -34.08 45.02
N GLU A 346 -26.37 -33.17 46.00
CA GLU A 346 -27.00 -33.42 47.32
C GLU A 346 -28.53 -33.62 47.23
N CYS A 347 -29.16 -33.11 46.18
CA CYS A 347 -30.58 -33.30 45.91
C CYS A 347 -30.83 -34.18 44.67
N ASP A 348 -29.77 -34.70 44.04
CA ASP A 348 -29.87 -35.63 42.94
C ASP A 348 -30.01 -37.11 43.35
N ASP A 349 -30.91 -37.81 42.67
CA ASP A 349 -31.12 -39.25 42.81
C ASP A 349 -30.13 -40.05 41.94
N ASP A 350 -29.53 -39.41 40.92
CA ASP A 350 -28.66 -39.98 39.89
C ASP A 350 -27.61 -38.90 39.50
N MET A 351 -26.55 -38.78 40.31
CA MET A 351 -25.64 -37.62 40.27
C MET A 351 -24.81 -37.54 38.99
N ASP A 352 -24.54 -38.65 38.31
CA ASP A 352 -23.74 -38.68 37.10
C ASP A 352 -24.57 -38.86 35.81
N GLY A 353 -25.89 -39.01 35.95
CA GLY A 353 -26.84 -39.02 34.84
C GLY A 353 -26.72 -40.24 33.93
N ASP A 354 -26.16 -41.34 34.41
CA ASP A 354 -25.94 -42.56 33.62
C ASP A 354 -27.19 -43.46 33.52
N GLY A 355 -28.22 -43.14 34.31
CA GLY A 355 -29.50 -43.82 34.39
C GLY A 355 -29.63 -44.81 35.56
N ILE A 356 -28.59 -44.96 36.38
CA ILE A 356 -28.55 -45.79 37.58
C ILE A 356 -28.56 -44.89 38.83
N LYS A 357 -29.55 -45.05 39.70
CA LYS A 357 -29.63 -44.23 40.92
C LYS A 357 -28.45 -44.45 41.85
N ASN A 358 -28.00 -43.40 42.55
CA ASN A 358 -26.84 -43.41 43.46
C ASN A 358 -26.74 -44.65 44.38
N PRO A 359 -27.82 -45.12 45.05
CA PRO A 359 -27.72 -46.26 45.96
C PRO A 359 -27.51 -47.62 45.27
N MET A 360 -27.67 -47.69 43.95
CA MET A 360 -27.53 -48.88 43.12
C MET A 360 -26.34 -48.80 42.17
N ASP A 361 -25.58 -47.70 42.22
CA ASP A 361 -24.50 -47.38 41.30
C ASP A 361 -23.15 -47.67 41.96
N ASN A 362 -22.31 -48.48 41.30
CA ASN A 362 -20.95 -48.79 41.76
C ASN A 362 -19.91 -47.72 41.38
N CYS A 363 -20.30 -46.68 40.64
CA CYS A 363 -19.51 -45.49 40.34
C CYS A 363 -20.36 -44.21 40.38
N ILE A 364 -20.90 -43.86 41.54
CA ILE A 364 -21.83 -42.73 41.80
C ILE A 364 -21.44 -41.33 41.25
N ARG A 365 -20.25 -41.14 40.67
CA ARG A 365 -19.72 -39.88 40.14
C ARG A 365 -19.19 -39.99 38.70
N VAL A 366 -19.19 -41.18 38.11
CA VAL A 366 -18.51 -41.44 36.83
C VAL A 366 -19.42 -42.31 35.96
N PRO A 367 -19.99 -41.74 34.87
CA PRO A 367 -21.02 -42.43 34.11
C PRO A 367 -20.56 -43.80 33.61
N ASN A 368 -21.23 -44.85 34.07
CA ASN A 368 -20.94 -46.23 33.71
C ASN A 368 -22.22 -47.07 33.60
N PRO A 369 -23.05 -46.85 32.55
CA PRO A 369 -24.35 -47.53 32.41
C PRO A 369 -24.27 -49.06 32.34
N ASP A 370 -23.08 -49.63 32.12
CA ASP A 370 -22.83 -51.08 32.11
C ASP A 370 -22.52 -51.68 33.48
N GLN A 371 -22.25 -50.84 34.49
CA GLN A 371 -21.97 -51.19 35.89
C GLN A 371 -20.92 -52.31 36.01
N LYS A 372 -19.94 -52.32 35.09
CA LYS A 372 -18.92 -53.36 35.04
C LYS A 372 -17.99 -53.24 36.24
N ASP A 373 -17.83 -54.34 36.98
CA ASP A 373 -16.94 -54.49 38.14
C ASP A 373 -16.22 -55.85 37.98
N SER A 374 -14.94 -55.79 37.59
CA SER A 374 -14.18 -56.95 37.13
C SER A 374 -13.63 -57.82 38.26
N ASP A 375 -13.34 -57.24 39.42
CA ASP A 375 -12.79 -57.95 40.57
C ASP A 375 -13.79 -58.14 41.74
N GLY A 376 -14.97 -57.52 41.64
CA GLY A 376 -16.10 -57.72 42.51
C GLY A 376 -15.96 -57.04 43.87
N ASP A 377 -15.17 -55.96 43.94
CA ASP A 377 -14.89 -55.26 45.19
C ASP A 377 -15.97 -54.21 45.57
N GLY A 378 -16.90 -53.95 44.65
CA GLY A 378 -18.02 -53.01 44.82
C GLY A 378 -17.77 -51.62 44.21
N VAL A 379 -16.60 -51.38 43.62
CA VAL A 379 -16.24 -50.19 42.86
C VAL A 379 -16.23 -50.56 41.37
N GLY A 380 -16.91 -49.79 40.53
CA GLY A 380 -16.95 -50.11 39.09
C GLY A 380 -15.62 -49.81 38.39
N ASP A 381 -15.31 -50.58 37.34
CA ASP A 381 -14.08 -50.47 36.52
C ASP A 381 -13.77 -49.03 36.04
N LYS A 382 -14.79 -48.18 35.92
CA LYS A 382 -14.67 -46.80 35.44
C LYS A 382 -14.13 -45.83 36.50
N CYS A 383 -14.37 -46.13 37.77
CA CYS A 383 -13.96 -45.32 38.91
C CYS A 383 -13.01 -46.08 39.86
N ASP A 384 -12.63 -47.30 39.51
CA ASP A 384 -11.68 -48.11 40.24
C ASP A 384 -10.23 -47.76 39.85
N SER A 385 -9.44 -47.35 40.85
CA SER A 385 -8.01 -47.08 40.75
C SER A 385 -7.16 -48.35 40.57
N CYS A 386 -7.73 -49.53 40.85
CA CYS A 386 -7.13 -50.83 40.60
C CYS A 386 -8.15 -51.84 40.01
N PRO A 387 -8.59 -51.69 38.73
CA PRO A 387 -9.68 -52.46 38.09
C PRO A 387 -9.57 -53.99 38.03
N THR A 388 -8.50 -54.56 38.57
CA THR A 388 -8.20 -56.00 38.54
C THR A 388 -7.80 -56.53 39.91
N VAL A 389 -7.71 -55.68 40.94
CA VAL A 389 -7.23 -56.03 42.28
C VAL A 389 -8.05 -55.31 43.34
N SER A 390 -8.93 -56.07 43.99
CA SER A 390 -9.86 -55.58 45.00
C SER A 390 -9.22 -54.63 46.02
N ASN A 391 -9.75 -53.41 46.06
CA ASN A 391 -9.39 -52.31 46.95
C ASN A 391 -10.63 -51.41 47.20
N PRO A 392 -11.65 -51.88 47.94
CA PRO A 392 -12.92 -51.15 48.13
C PRO A 392 -12.78 -49.75 48.74
N ASP A 393 -11.66 -49.47 49.42
CA ASP A 393 -11.37 -48.18 50.05
C ASP A 393 -10.69 -47.18 49.10
N GLN A 394 -10.29 -47.61 47.90
CA GLN A 394 -9.71 -46.78 46.84
C GLN A 394 -8.59 -45.86 47.36
N LYS A 395 -7.77 -46.39 48.27
CA LYS A 395 -6.71 -45.63 48.92
C LYS A 395 -5.55 -45.40 47.95
N ASP A 396 -5.21 -44.13 47.78
CA ASP A 396 -4.11 -43.64 46.94
C ASP A 396 -3.32 -42.62 47.79
N THR A 397 -2.11 -42.99 48.21
CA THR A 397 -1.33 -42.22 49.19
C THR A 397 -0.59 -41.04 48.55
N ASP A 398 -0.15 -41.17 47.31
CA ASP A 398 0.64 -40.18 46.57
C ASP A 398 -0.15 -39.43 45.49
N HIS A 399 -1.43 -39.78 45.33
CA HIS A 399 -2.42 -39.12 44.48
C HIS A 399 -2.06 -39.15 42.99
N ASP A 400 -1.50 -40.26 42.52
CA ASP A 400 -1.13 -40.46 41.12
C ASP A 400 -2.26 -41.09 40.27
N LEU A 401 -3.43 -41.32 40.89
CA LEU A 401 -4.63 -41.97 40.34
C LEU A 401 -4.53 -43.49 40.25
N VAL A 402 -3.47 -44.10 40.80
CA VAL A 402 -3.27 -45.54 40.91
C VAL A 402 -3.36 -45.94 42.38
N GLY A 403 -4.21 -46.92 42.70
CA GLY A 403 -4.42 -47.30 44.10
C GLY A 403 -3.20 -48.00 44.69
N ASP A 404 -2.95 -47.81 46.00
CA ASP A 404 -1.82 -48.35 46.75
C ASP A 404 -1.60 -49.88 46.54
N VAL A 405 -2.68 -50.61 46.24
CA VAL A 405 -2.70 -52.07 46.13
C VAL A 405 -2.12 -52.55 44.79
N CYS A 406 -2.30 -51.77 43.72
CA CYS A 406 -1.79 -52.09 42.39
C CYS A 406 -0.64 -51.17 41.94
N ASP A 407 -0.35 -50.14 42.73
CA ASP A 407 0.77 -49.26 42.52
C ASP A 407 2.13 -49.97 42.76
N THR A 408 3.10 -49.68 41.90
CA THR A 408 4.46 -50.22 41.98
C THR A 408 5.50 -49.19 42.43
N ASN A 409 5.08 -47.93 42.70
CA ASN A 409 5.95 -46.81 43.08
C ASN A 409 7.16 -46.68 42.14
N GLN A 410 6.94 -46.87 40.84
CA GLN A 410 7.95 -46.74 39.78
C GLN A 410 7.67 -45.48 38.97
N ASP A 411 8.06 -44.35 39.54
CA ASP A 411 7.74 -43.02 39.01
C ASP A 411 9.01 -42.28 38.55
#